data_AF-A0A0B1RWD9-F1
#
_entry.id   AF-A0A0B1RWD9-F1
#
_cell.length_a   1.000
_cell.length_b   1.000
_cell.length_c   1.000
_cell.angle_alpha   90.00
_cell.angle_beta   90.00
_cell.angle_gamma   90.00
#
_symmetry.space_group_name_H-M   'P 1'
#
loop_
_entity.id
_entity.type
_entity.pdbx_description
1 polymer ?
#
loop_
_entity_poly.entity_id
_entity_poly.type
_entity_poly.pdbx_seq_one_letter_code
_entity_poly.pdbx_strand_id
1 'polypeptide(L)'
;MIDTFYDQKVRLVVGAEAPLDKLFLLTVDAAPDLSDSQRALMDDLDVQEQTDSAAASVFTGEEEAFAFDRTVSRLYEMQKSQYWCARKPSSF
;
A
#
# COMPACT_ATOMS: atom_id res chain seq x y z
N MET A 1 3.03 -8.48 -0.30
CA MET A 1 2.66 -9.74 0.39
C MET A 1 1.17 -10.08 0.24
N ILE A 2 0.23 -9.20 0.64
CA ILE A 2 -1.22 -9.44 0.49
C ILE A 2 -1.62 -9.74 -0.97
N ASP A 3 -0.98 -9.08 -1.92
CA ASP A 3 -1.21 -9.30 -3.36
C ASP A 3 -0.94 -10.74 -3.80
N THR A 4 0.11 -11.36 -3.25
CA THR A 4 0.44 -12.76 -3.53
C THR A 4 -0.64 -13.69 -3.00
N PHE A 5 -1.15 -13.44 -1.79
CA PHE A 5 -2.27 -14.21 -1.24
C PHE A 5 -3.55 -13.99 -2.03
N TYR A 6 -3.76 -12.77 -2.52
CA TYR A 6 -4.88 -12.40 -3.36
C TYR A 6 -4.90 -13.19 -4.66
N ASP A 7 -3.74 -13.29 -5.30
CA ASP A 7 -3.55 -14.01 -6.55
C ASP A 7 -3.71 -15.53 -6.37
N GLN A 8 -3.10 -16.07 -5.30
CA GLN A 8 -3.17 -17.50 -4.97
C GLN A 8 -4.53 -17.95 -4.38
N LYS A 9 -5.51 -17.05 -4.25
CA LYS A 9 -6.85 -17.35 -3.68
C LYS A 9 -6.78 -18.01 -2.30
N VAL A 10 -5.83 -17.57 -1.47
CA VAL A 10 -5.62 -18.10 -0.12
C VAL A 10 -6.79 -17.71 0.77
N ARG A 11 -7.19 -18.61 1.69
CA ARG A 11 -8.14 -18.27 2.76
C ARG A 11 -7.36 -17.62 3.89
N LEU A 12 -7.56 -16.31 4.07
CA LEU A 12 -6.90 -15.53 5.09
C LEU A 12 -7.86 -15.30 6.27
N VAL A 13 -7.36 -15.50 7.50
CA VAL A 13 -8.06 -15.13 8.74
C VAL A 13 -7.19 -14.07 9.41
N VAL A 14 -7.74 -12.88 9.64
CA VAL A 14 -7.03 -11.76 10.27
C VAL A 14 -7.79 -11.32 11.50
N GLY A 15 -7.09 -11.21 12.63
CA GLY A 15 -7.58 -10.52 13.82
C GLY A 15 -7.00 -9.12 13.87
N ALA A 16 -7.84 -8.12 14.11
CA ALA A 16 -7.42 -6.74 14.29
C ALA A 16 -8.28 -6.08 15.38
N GLU A 17 -7.67 -5.17 16.15
CA GLU A 17 -8.36 -4.40 17.20
C GLU A 17 -9.20 -3.25 16.62
N ALA A 18 -8.89 -2.84 15.39
CA ALA A 18 -9.58 -1.79 14.65
C ALA A 18 -10.06 -2.31 13.28
N PRO A 19 -11.13 -1.73 12.70
CA PRO A 19 -11.57 -2.04 11.34
C PRO A 19 -10.49 -1.68 10.30
N LEU A 20 -10.54 -2.32 9.13
CA LEU A 20 -9.54 -2.18 8.05
C LEU A 20 -9.25 -0.73 7.67
N ASP A 21 -10.27 0.13 7.67
CA ASP A 21 -10.16 1.53 7.29
C ASP A 21 -9.44 2.39 8.34
N LYS A 22 -9.23 1.87 9.55
CA LYS A 22 -8.57 2.55 10.68
C LYS A 22 -7.30 1.85 11.15
N LEU A 23 -6.89 0.78 10.48
CA LEU A 23 -5.70 0.00 10.84
C LEU A 23 -4.40 0.77 10.57
N PHE A 24 -4.45 1.78 9.69
CA PHE A 24 -3.27 2.56 9.31
C PHE A 24 -3.62 4.06 9.38
N LEU A 25 -2.81 4.81 10.12
CA LEU A 25 -2.87 6.26 10.18
C LEU A 25 -1.89 6.79 9.13
N LEU A 26 -2.36 7.10 7.93
CA LEU A 26 -1.55 7.83 6.95
C LEU A 26 -1.92 9.32 7.02
N THR A 27 -1.04 10.11 7.61
CA THR A 27 -1.17 11.58 7.64
C THR A 27 -0.70 12.13 6.29
N VAL A 28 -1.57 12.08 5.27
CA VAL A 28 -1.29 12.65 3.93
C VAL A 28 -1.57 14.17 3.90
N ASP A 29 -2.24 14.72 4.91
CA ASP A 29 -2.69 16.12 4.94
C ASP A 29 -1.63 17.15 5.37
N ALA A 30 -0.40 16.73 5.66
CA ALA A 30 0.70 17.65 5.85
C ALA A 30 1.50 17.72 4.54
N ALA A 31 1.35 18.81 3.78
CA ALA A 31 2.36 19.18 2.81
C ALA A 31 3.73 19.04 3.50
N PRO A 32 4.63 18.16 3.02
CA PRO A 32 5.87 17.93 3.72
C PRO A 32 6.65 19.23 3.64
N ASP A 33 6.76 19.95 4.75
CA ASP A 33 7.86 20.89 4.93
C ASP A 33 9.11 20.00 4.97
N LEU A 34 9.67 19.74 3.78
CA LEU A 34 10.81 18.86 3.58
C LEU A 34 11.90 19.31 4.54
N SER A 35 12.16 18.50 5.57
CA SER A 35 13.19 18.80 6.56
C SER A 35 14.55 18.91 5.87
N ASP A 36 15.47 19.68 6.45
CA ASP A 36 16.81 19.90 5.86
C ASP A 36 17.54 18.57 5.56
N SER A 37 17.27 17.53 6.35
CA SER A 37 17.78 16.18 6.15
C SER A 37 17.26 15.52 4.86
N GLN A 38 15.98 15.75 4.53
CA GLN A 38 15.34 15.23 3.32
C GLN A 38 15.85 15.95 2.07
N ARG A 39 16.12 17.27 2.18
CA ARG A 39 16.74 18.04 1.09
C ARG A 39 18.19 17.61 0.82
N ALA A 40 18.96 17.35 1.87
CA ALA A 40 20.33 16.84 1.71
C ALA A 40 20.35 15.47 1.00
N LEU A 41 19.39 14.60 1.30
CA LEU A 41 19.25 13.31 0.62
C LEU A 41 18.85 13.44 -0.86
N MET A 42 18.03 14.44 -1.23
CA MET A 42 17.66 14.72 -2.63
C MET A 42 18.84 15.24 -3.46
N ASP A 43 19.73 16.03 -2.83
CA ASP A 43 20.95 16.56 -3.46
C ASP A 43 21.98 15.45 -3.69
N ASP A 44 22.16 14.56 -2.69
CA ASP A 44 23.05 13.38 -2.80
C ASP A 44 22.60 12.37 -3.88
N LEU A 45 21.32 12.37 -4.24
CA LEU A 45 20.73 11.47 -5.24
C LEU A 45 20.85 11.98 -6.70
N ASP A 46 21.43 13.16 -6.94
CA ASP A 46 21.58 13.82 -8.27
C ASP A 46 20.30 13.69 -9.13
N VAL A 47 19.16 14.11 -8.57
CA VAL A 47 17.87 14.12 -9.26
C VAL A 47 17.87 15.25 -10.29
N GLN A 48 18.46 14.99 -11.47
CA GLN A 48 18.45 15.95 -12.58
C GLN A 48 17.06 16.03 -13.22
N GLU A 49 16.19 16.92 -12.70
CA GLU A 49 14.99 17.59 -13.28
C GLU A 49 14.02 16.81 -14.22
N GLN A 50 14.20 15.51 -14.47
CA GLN A 50 13.37 14.69 -15.34
C GLN A 50 12.53 13.67 -14.55
N THR A 51 12.74 13.56 -13.23
CA THR A 51 12.08 12.59 -12.34
C THR A 51 11.47 13.23 -11.08
N ASP A 52 11.09 14.51 -11.14
CA ASP A 52 10.46 15.23 -10.03
C ASP A 52 9.22 14.52 -9.47
N SER A 53 8.45 13.84 -10.32
CA SER A 53 7.25 13.13 -9.87
C SER A 53 7.57 11.93 -8.99
N ALA A 54 8.63 11.17 -9.28
CA ALA A 54 8.97 9.96 -8.51
C ALA A 54 9.69 10.32 -7.20
N ALA A 55 10.54 11.34 -7.20
CA ALA A 55 11.21 11.82 -5.98
C ALA A 55 10.24 12.53 -5.03
N ALA A 56 9.30 13.32 -5.56
CA ALA A 56 8.22 13.90 -4.77
C ALA A 56 7.32 12.81 -4.17
N SER A 57 7.02 11.75 -4.95
CA SER A 57 6.22 10.60 -4.52
C SER A 57 6.78 9.90 -3.27
N VAL A 58 8.09 9.67 -3.27
CA VAL A 58 8.82 9.05 -2.16
C VAL A 58 8.78 9.91 -0.90
N PHE A 59 8.66 11.23 -1.04
CA PHE A 59 8.62 12.16 0.09
C PHE A 59 7.21 12.51 0.56
N THR A 60 6.20 12.44 -0.29
CA THR A 60 4.78 12.68 0.05
C THR A 60 4.09 11.45 0.63
N GLY A 61 4.67 10.26 0.45
CA GLY A 61 4.09 9.00 0.90
C GLY A 61 2.88 8.56 0.05
N GLU A 62 2.76 9.08 -1.16
CA GLU A 62 1.63 8.79 -2.04
C GLU A 62 1.66 7.33 -2.55
N GLU A 63 2.86 6.75 -2.73
CA GLU A 63 3.03 5.34 -3.08
C GLU A 63 2.54 4.42 -1.96
N GLU A 64 2.84 4.76 -0.71
CA GLU A 64 2.39 4.05 0.48
C GLU A 64 0.87 4.17 0.65
N ALA A 65 0.29 5.35 0.40
CA ALA A 65 -1.15 5.56 0.42
C ALA A 65 -1.85 4.69 -0.63
N PHE A 66 -1.32 4.69 -1.86
CA PHE A 66 -1.86 3.88 -2.94
C PHE A 66 -1.69 2.37 -2.66
N ALA A 67 -0.57 1.95 -2.07
CA ALA A 67 -0.36 0.57 -1.64
C ALA A 67 -1.33 0.16 -0.51
N PHE A 68 -1.65 1.08 0.40
CA PHE A 68 -2.63 0.88 1.47
C PHE A 68 -4.04 0.68 0.92
N ASP A 69 -4.55 1.62 0.13
CA ASP A 69 -5.90 1.55 -0.46
C ASP A 69 -6.11 0.27 -1.26
N ARG A 70 -5.08 -0.13 -2.01
CA ARG A 70 -5.07 -1.39 -2.76
C ARG A 70 -5.14 -2.61 -1.84
N THR A 71 -4.41 -2.59 -0.73
CA THR A 71 -4.40 -3.66 0.26
C THR A 71 -5.77 -3.80 0.93
N VAL A 72 -6.37 -2.69 1.36
CA VAL A 72 -7.71 -2.68 1.97
C VAL A 72 -8.76 -3.20 0.99
N SER A 73 -8.72 -2.72 -0.25
CA SER A 73 -9.63 -3.18 -1.30
C SER A 73 -9.54 -4.70 -1.52
N ARG A 74 -8.32 -5.24 -1.56
CA ARG A 74 -8.08 -6.68 -1.69
C ARG A 74 -8.58 -7.47 -0.48
N LEU A 75 -8.38 -6.95 0.73
CA LEU A 75 -8.88 -7.60 1.96
C LEU A 75 -10.41 -7.63 1.99
N TYR A 76 -11.09 -6.56 1.60
CA TYR A 76 -12.55 -6.56 1.48
C TYR A 76 -13.04 -7.55 0.43
N GLU A 77 -12.36 -7.63 -0.72
CA GLU A 77 -12.73 -8.57 -1.75
C GLU A 77 -12.51 -10.03 -1.31
N MET A 78 -11.42 -10.31 -0.59
CA MET A 78 -11.13 -11.61 0.00
C MET A 78 -12.21 -12.10 0.98
N GLN A 79 -13.03 -11.21 1.55
CA GLN A 79 -14.14 -11.58 2.44
C GLN A 79 -15.41 -11.97 1.67
N LYS A 80 -15.51 -11.66 0.38
CA LYS A 80 -16.71 -11.91 -0.41
C LYS A 80 -16.83 -13.37 -0.80
N SER A 81 -18.06 -13.90 -0.80
CA SER A 81 -18.35 -15.27 -1.23
C SER A 81 -17.83 -15.56 -2.66
N GLN A 82 -17.86 -14.57 -3.56
CA GLN A 82 -17.33 -14.71 -4.91
C GLN A 82 -15.85 -15.10 -4.93
N TYR A 83 -15.04 -14.52 -4.05
CA TYR A 83 -13.62 -14.81 -3.94
C TYR A 83 -13.40 -16.23 -3.38
N TRP A 84 -14.22 -16.64 -2.41
CA TRP A 84 -14.15 -17.98 -1.81
C TRP A 84 -14.57 -19.09 -2.78
N CYS A 85 -15.61 -18.84 -3.58
CA CYS A 85 -16.11 -19.77 -4.58
C CYS A 85 -15.22 -19.84 -5.83
N ALA A 86 -14.48 -18.77 -6.15
CA ALA A 86 -13.53 -18.75 -7.25
C ALA A 86 -12.31 -19.68 -7.01
N ARG A 87 -12.05 -20.06 -5.76
CA ARG A 87 -10.99 -21.00 -5.44
C ARG A 87 -11.36 -22.41 -5.88
N LYS A 88 -10.78 -22.87 -6.99
CA LYS A 88 -10.83 -24.28 -7.38
C LYS A 88 -10.01 -25.10 -6.37
N PRO A 89 -10.56 -26.17 -5.77
CA PRO A 89 -9.75 -27.07 -4.96
C PRO A 89 -8.64 -27.64 -5.85
N SER A 90 -7.40 -27.68 -5.35
CA SER A 90 -6.34 -28.42 -6.01
C SER A 90 -6.76 -29.89 -6.05
N SER A 91 -7.07 -30.41 -7.24
CA SER A 91 -7.28 -31.84 -7.42
C SER A 91 -6.00 -32.56 -7.00
N PHE A 92 -6.12 -33.46 -6.03
CA PHE A 92 -5.08 -34.43 -5.68
C PHE A 92 -5.10 -35.59 -6.68
#